data_AF-A0A5B9P7K0-F1
#
_entry.id   AF-A0A5B9P7K0-F1
#
_cell.length_a   1.000
_cell.length_b   1.000
_cell.length_c   1.000
_cell.angle_alpha   90.00
_cell.angle_beta   90.00
_cell.angle_gamma   90.00
#
_symmetry.space_group_name_H-M   'P 1'
#
loop_
_entity.id
_entity.type
_entity.pdbx_description
1 polymer ?
#
loop_
_entity_poly.entity_id
_entity_poly.type
_entity_poly.pdbx_seq_one_letter_code
_entity_poly.pdbx_strand_id
1 'polypeptide(L)'
;MTRRMTRMISGLGTMLLSISGMIAFHSAELTAQTIREVAVPGMRGIASVGYRGNTLTVEYNPRTCARLGPELCSFFRAHEYGHIALRHLERGTPVRQAEYEADQWAARNTSPAARAAAIRYFQSGSGGSRRHGSANSRAYRVASAGTSARTRVAVRPDGSRTVKRGYHAVAQRPFNTGMIQPLFRRRVRQ
;
A
#
# COMPACT_ATOMS: atom_id res chain seq x y z
N MET A 1 -45.86 -55.17 -52.39
CA MET A 1 -44.77 -55.89 -51.71
C MET A 1 -43.46 -55.64 -52.47
N THR A 2 -42.34 -55.53 -51.73
CA THR A 2 -40.90 -55.52 -52.15
C THR A 2 -40.39 -54.34 -53.00
N ARG A 3 -39.72 -53.34 -52.37
CA ARG A 3 -38.24 -53.17 -52.12
C ARG A 3 -37.55 -52.36 -53.24
N ARG A 4 -37.37 -51.02 -53.10
CA ARG A 4 -36.19 -50.28 -52.56
C ARG A 4 -34.82 -50.84 -52.97
N MET A 5 -34.03 -50.04 -53.71
CA MET A 5 -32.59 -49.87 -53.47
C MET A 5 -32.05 -48.61 -54.19
N THR A 6 -32.03 -47.50 -53.47
CA THR A 6 -31.31 -46.27 -53.83
C THR A 6 -29.88 -46.41 -53.33
N ARG A 7 -28.89 -46.36 -54.22
CA ARG A 7 -27.45 -46.28 -53.86
C ARG A 7 -27.14 -44.84 -53.46
N MET A 8 -26.78 -44.62 -52.19
CA MET A 8 -26.21 -43.35 -51.74
C MET A 8 -24.71 -43.30 -52.03
N ILE A 9 -24.30 -42.10 -52.41
CA ILE A 9 -22.98 -41.70 -52.91
C ILE A 9 -22.03 -41.47 -51.74
N SER A 10 -20.84 -42.03 -51.91
CA SER A 10 -19.52 -41.71 -51.38
C SER A 10 -19.40 -40.55 -50.38
N GLY A 11 -18.87 -40.87 -49.21
CA GLY A 11 -18.40 -39.90 -48.23
C GLY A 11 -17.11 -39.20 -48.69
N LEU A 12 -17.12 -37.88 -48.63
CA LEU A 12 -15.90 -37.09 -48.48
C LEU A 12 -15.76 -36.75 -47.01
N GLY A 13 -14.76 -37.37 -46.36
CA GLY A 13 -14.32 -36.99 -45.03
C GLY A 13 -13.46 -35.73 -45.11
N THR A 14 -14.01 -34.59 -44.69
CA THR A 14 -13.25 -33.35 -44.54
C THR A 14 -12.56 -33.39 -43.17
N MET A 15 -11.28 -33.74 -43.17
CA MET A 15 -10.44 -33.73 -41.97
C MET A 15 -10.08 -32.26 -41.63
N LEU A 16 -10.79 -31.68 -40.67
CA LEU A 16 -10.46 -30.35 -40.11
C LEU A 16 -9.20 -30.48 -39.24
N LEU A 17 -8.07 -30.00 -39.76
CA LEU A 17 -6.86 -29.75 -38.99
C LEU A 17 -7.12 -28.58 -38.04
N SER A 18 -7.47 -28.88 -36.78
CA SER A 18 -7.51 -27.87 -35.72
C SER A 18 -6.09 -27.45 -35.37
N ILE A 19 -5.64 -26.33 -35.95
CA ILE A 19 -4.42 -25.63 -35.54
C ILE A 19 -4.68 -25.09 -34.13
N SER A 20 -4.35 -25.90 -33.12
CA SER A 20 -4.30 -25.47 -31.73
C SER A 20 -3.12 -24.51 -31.58
N GLY A 21 -3.38 -23.22 -31.83
CA GLY A 21 -2.44 -22.15 -31.53
C GLY A 21 -2.18 -22.10 -30.03
N MET A 22 -1.02 -22.59 -29.61
CA MET A 22 -0.50 -22.33 -28.27
C MET A 22 -0.17 -20.84 -28.16
N ILE A 23 -1.13 -20.05 -27.69
CA ILE A 23 -0.86 -18.72 -27.16
C ILE A 23 -0.01 -18.93 -25.90
N ALA A 24 1.31 -18.79 -26.05
CA ALA A 24 2.24 -18.73 -24.94
C ALA A 24 1.97 -17.43 -24.17
N PHE A 25 1.09 -17.51 -23.17
CA PHE A 25 0.93 -16.49 -22.15
C PHE A 25 2.26 -16.31 -21.43
N HIS A 26 3.06 -15.34 -21.88
CA HIS A 26 4.19 -14.83 -21.12
C HIS A 26 3.62 -14.17 -19.86
N SER A 27 3.54 -14.96 -18.80
CA SER A 27 3.29 -14.44 -17.45
C SER A 27 4.55 -13.68 -17.05
N ALA A 28 4.54 -12.36 -17.26
CA ALA A 28 5.53 -11.49 -16.66
C ALA A 28 5.38 -11.61 -15.14
N GLU A 29 6.27 -12.36 -14.51
CA GLU A 29 6.43 -12.34 -13.06
C GLU A 29 6.82 -10.92 -12.66
N LEU A 30 5.85 -10.17 -12.15
CA LEU A 30 6.08 -8.94 -11.39
C LEU A 30 6.90 -9.33 -10.16
N THR A 31 8.22 -9.32 -10.29
CA THR A 31 9.13 -9.45 -9.16
C THR A 31 8.85 -8.29 -8.22
N ALA A 32 8.19 -8.60 -7.11
CA ALA A 32 7.93 -7.62 -6.07
C ALA A 32 9.28 -7.18 -5.50
N GLN A 33 9.73 -5.98 -5.86
CA GLN A 33 10.97 -5.44 -5.35
C GLN A 33 10.86 -5.34 -3.82
N THR A 34 11.60 -6.21 -3.13
CA THR A 34 11.65 -6.20 -1.67
C THR A 34 12.44 -4.96 -1.26
N ILE A 35 11.74 -3.96 -0.72
CA ILE A 35 12.37 -2.74 -0.21
C ILE A 35 13.26 -3.11 0.97
N ARG A 36 14.55 -2.79 0.85
CA ARG A 36 15.55 -3.09 1.87
C ARG A 36 15.45 -2.10 3.03
N GLU A 37 15.48 -2.64 4.24
CA GLU A 37 15.60 -1.85 5.46
C GLU A 37 17.04 -1.80 5.96
N VAL A 38 17.48 -0.62 6.39
CA VAL A 38 18.86 -0.37 6.82
C VAL A 38 18.88 0.28 8.19
N ALA A 39 19.52 -0.38 9.16
CA ALA A 39 19.76 0.19 10.47
C ALA A 39 20.89 1.24 10.40
N VAL A 40 20.61 2.47 10.85
CA VAL A 40 21.56 3.59 10.85
C VAL A 40 21.63 4.18 12.27
N PRO A 41 22.51 3.68 13.15
CA PRO A 41 22.58 4.09 14.56
C PRO A 41 22.82 5.58 14.81
N GLY A 42 23.48 6.28 13.87
CA GLY A 42 23.80 7.71 13.96
C GLY A 42 22.73 8.65 13.35
N MET A 43 21.62 8.12 12.85
CA MET A 43 20.58 8.92 12.22
C MET A 43 19.88 9.82 13.24
N ARG A 44 19.72 11.12 12.96
CA ARG A 44 19.03 12.05 13.88
C ARG A 44 17.53 11.77 14.00
N GLY A 45 16.89 11.31 12.92
CA GLY A 45 15.47 10.95 12.89
C GLY A 45 15.19 9.52 13.35
N ILE A 46 13.91 9.12 13.29
CA ILE A 46 13.45 7.77 13.65
C ILE A 46 13.58 6.83 12.46
N ALA A 47 13.00 7.24 11.33
CA ALA A 47 13.07 6.55 10.04
C ALA A 47 13.06 7.58 8.90
N SER A 48 13.55 7.18 7.73
CA SER A 48 13.51 7.97 6.51
C SER A 48 13.62 7.07 5.28
N VAL A 49 12.89 7.41 4.22
CA VAL A 49 13.15 6.89 2.88
C VAL A 49 14.36 7.57 2.24
N GLY A 50 15.22 6.79 1.59
CA GLY A 50 16.40 7.30 0.89
C GLY A 50 16.98 6.30 -0.09
N TYR A 51 18.00 6.72 -0.83
CA TYR A 51 18.73 5.87 -1.78
C TYR A 51 20.09 5.46 -1.21
N ARG A 52 20.41 4.17 -1.30
CA ARG A 52 21.76 3.60 -1.09
C ARG A 52 22.26 3.10 -2.44
N GLY A 53 23.07 3.92 -3.12
CA GLY A 53 23.33 3.71 -4.54
C GLY A 53 22.04 3.85 -5.34
N ASN A 54 21.73 2.86 -6.19
CA ASN A 54 20.51 2.86 -7.01
C ASN A 54 19.32 2.13 -6.35
N THR A 55 19.45 1.74 -5.08
CA THR A 55 18.39 1.01 -4.37
C THR A 55 17.66 1.94 -3.41
N LEU A 56 16.33 1.98 -3.55
CA LEU A 56 15.45 2.65 -2.62
C LEU A 56 15.37 1.85 -1.31
N THR A 57 15.56 2.52 -0.19
CA THR A 57 15.68 1.91 1.13
C THR A 57 14.85 2.65 2.17
N VAL A 58 14.40 1.92 3.19
CA VAL A 58 13.89 2.50 4.44
C VAL A 58 15.02 2.44 5.46
N GLU A 59 15.52 3.59 5.86
CA GLU A 59 16.53 3.70 6.91
C GLU A 59 15.85 3.95 8.25
N TYR A 60 16.35 3.33 9.32
CA TYR A 60 15.83 3.57 10.68
C TYR A 60 16.94 3.65 11.72
N ASN A 61 16.72 4.44 12.78
CA ASN A 61 17.65 4.49 13.91
C ASN A 61 17.32 3.37 14.92
N PRO A 62 18.13 2.30 15.04
CA PRO A 62 17.86 1.20 15.97
C PRO A 62 17.87 1.62 17.44
N ARG A 63 18.68 2.62 17.84
CA ARG A 63 18.74 3.12 19.21
C ARG A 63 17.48 3.88 19.58
N THR A 64 17.01 4.74 18.69
CA THR A 64 15.75 5.47 18.88
C THR A 64 14.56 4.51 18.87
N CYS A 65 14.54 3.53 17.96
CA CYS A 65 13.52 2.50 17.92
C CYS A 65 13.47 1.65 19.20
N ALA A 66 14.62 1.27 19.77
CA ALA A 66 14.67 0.55 21.04
C ALA A 66 14.06 1.36 22.19
N ARG A 67 14.31 2.67 22.24
CA ARG A 67 13.76 3.57 23.26
C ARG A 67 12.26 3.84 23.10
N LEU A 68 11.79 4.00 21.87
CA LEU A 68 10.38 4.29 21.57
C LEU A 68 9.48 3.05 21.65
N GLY A 69 10.09 1.86 21.60
CA GLY A 69 9.39 0.59 21.59
C GLY A 69 9.01 0.12 20.18
N PRO A 70 8.72 -1.19 20.03
CA PRO A 70 8.55 -1.83 18.73
C PRO A 70 7.33 -1.31 17.96
N GLU A 71 6.21 -1.05 18.65
CA GLU A 71 4.97 -0.60 18.01
C GLU A 71 5.12 0.78 17.37
N LEU A 72 5.71 1.74 18.09
CA LEU A 72 5.91 3.08 17.56
C LEU A 72 6.98 3.11 16.46
N CYS A 73 8.07 2.35 16.62
CA CYS A 73 9.08 2.20 15.56
C CYS A 73 8.48 1.59 14.28
N SER A 74 7.64 0.56 14.43
CA SER A 74 6.92 -0.08 13.31
C SER A 74 6.05 0.93 12.57
N PHE A 75 5.35 1.81 13.29
CA PHE A 75 4.56 2.88 12.66
C PHE A 75 5.42 3.84 11.82
N PHE A 76 6.55 4.32 12.37
CA PHE A 76 7.44 5.23 11.63
C PHE A 76 8.07 4.56 10.41
N ARG A 77 8.43 3.28 10.49
CA ARG A 77 8.91 2.52 9.32
C ARG A 77 7.82 2.38 8.26
N ALA A 78 6.59 2.07 8.67
CA ALA A 78 5.44 2.02 7.76
C ALA A 78 5.10 3.37 7.11
N HIS A 79 5.35 4.49 7.79
CA HIS A 79 5.23 5.83 7.18
C HIS A 79 6.18 5.99 5.99
N GLU A 80 7.44 5.56 6.12
CA GLU A 80 8.40 5.57 5.01
C GLU A 80 7.99 4.63 3.88
N TYR A 81 7.47 3.44 4.21
CA TYR A 81 6.86 2.56 3.20
C TYR A 81 5.70 3.23 2.46
N GLY A 82 4.92 4.08 3.13
CA GLY A 82 3.89 4.89 2.50
C GLY A 82 4.44 5.84 1.44
N HIS A 83 5.59 6.48 1.69
CA HIS A 83 6.26 7.32 0.69
C HIS A 83 6.67 6.53 -0.57
N ILE A 84 7.12 5.30 -0.37
CA ILE A 84 7.53 4.40 -1.47
C ILE A 84 6.30 3.89 -2.23
N ALA A 85 5.33 3.31 -1.53
CA ALA A 85 4.14 2.71 -2.13
C ALA A 85 3.30 3.70 -2.94
N LEU A 86 3.30 4.98 -2.53
CA LEU A 86 2.60 6.06 -3.21
C LEU A 86 3.44 6.82 -4.24
N ARG A 87 4.69 6.39 -4.42
CA ARG A 87 5.66 6.94 -5.37
C ARG A 87 5.88 8.44 -5.16
N HIS A 88 5.88 8.91 -3.91
CA HIS A 88 5.96 10.34 -3.59
C HIS A 88 7.25 10.98 -4.12
N LEU A 89 8.38 10.27 -4.04
CA LEU A 89 9.68 10.75 -4.52
C LEU A 89 9.69 10.88 -6.04
N GLU A 90 9.22 9.85 -6.75
CA GLU A 90 9.19 9.81 -8.21
C GLU A 90 8.23 10.84 -8.81
N ARG A 91 7.10 11.06 -8.14
CA ARG A 91 6.05 11.98 -8.60
C ARG A 91 6.32 13.43 -8.22
N GLY A 92 7.35 13.71 -7.42
CA GLY A 92 7.57 15.04 -6.85
C GLY A 92 6.36 15.55 -6.06
N THR A 93 5.67 14.67 -5.34
CA THR A 93 4.43 15.03 -4.63
C THR A 93 4.70 16.16 -3.63
N PRO A 94 3.86 17.22 -3.58
CA PRO A 94 4.05 18.31 -2.63
C PRO A 94 4.18 17.80 -1.20
N VAL A 95 5.18 18.28 -0.46
CA VAL A 95 5.57 17.76 0.85
C VAL A 95 4.37 17.58 1.78
N ARG A 96 3.51 18.60 1.94
CA ARG A 96 2.34 18.50 2.83
C ARG A 96 1.36 17.40 2.43
N GLN A 97 1.17 17.18 1.14
CA GLN A 97 0.33 16.11 0.62
C GLN A 97 0.99 14.75 0.86
N ALA A 98 2.27 14.61 0.54
CA ALA A 98 3.02 13.37 0.72
C ALA A 98 2.99 12.90 2.18
N GLU A 99 3.22 13.82 3.13
CA GLU A 99 3.23 13.55 4.57
C GLU A 99 1.82 13.19 5.10
N TYR A 100 0.77 13.82 4.54
CA TYR A 100 -0.61 13.45 4.84
C TYR A 100 -0.93 12.03 4.37
N GLU A 101 -0.62 11.73 3.11
CA GLU A 101 -0.91 10.44 2.49
C GLU A 101 -0.09 9.31 3.13
N ALA A 102 1.17 9.57 3.51
CA ALA A 102 2.02 8.61 4.21
C ALA A 102 1.52 8.27 5.62
N ASP A 103 1.08 9.26 6.42
CA ASP A 103 0.44 9.01 7.72
C ASP A 103 -0.83 8.15 7.58
N GLN A 104 -1.65 8.46 6.57
CA GLN A 104 -2.86 7.71 6.24
C GLN A 104 -2.55 6.28 5.80
N TRP A 105 -1.51 6.09 4.98
CA TRP A 105 -1.07 4.78 4.51
C TRP A 105 -0.54 3.95 5.68
N ALA A 106 0.34 4.50 6.51
CA ALA A 106 0.88 3.81 7.68
C ALA A 106 -0.22 3.35 8.63
N ALA A 107 -1.19 4.22 8.91
CA ALA A 107 -2.32 3.90 9.79
C ALA A 107 -3.21 2.76 9.27
N ARG A 108 -3.25 2.53 7.95
CA ARG A 108 -3.99 1.41 7.31
C ARG A 108 -3.18 0.12 7.20
N ASN A 109 -1.85 0.20 7.23
CA ASN A 109 -0.94 -0.91 6.95
C ASN A 109 -0.10 -1.34 8.16
N THR A 110 -0.46 -0.89 9.37
CA THR A 110 0.19 -1.27 10.63
C THR A 110 -0.78 -1.96 11.58
N SER A 111 -0.24 -2.59 12.62
CA SER A 111 -1.07 -3.19 13.67
C SER A 111 -1.92 -2.10 14.37
N PRO A 112 -3.09 -2.48 14.94
CA PRO A 112 -3.85 -1.57 15.78
C PRO A 112 -3.03 -1.00 16.96
N ALA A 113 -2.09 -1.79 17.50
CA ALA A 113 -1.20 -1.36 18.58
C ALA A 113 -0.20 -0.28 18.14
N ALA A 114 0.43 -0.44 16.97
CA ALA A 114 1.32 0.54 16.36
C ALA A 114 0.58 1.84 16.03
N ARG A 115 -0.62 1.75 15.44
CA ARG A 115 -1.49 2.90 15.20
C ARG A 115 -1.84 3.64 16.49
N ALA A 116 -2.25 2.91 17.54
CA ALA A 116 -2.59 3.49 18.83
C ALA A 116 -1.36 4.14 19.51
N ALA A 117 -0.18 3.51 19.42
CA ALA A 117 1.07 4.07 19.93
C ALA A 117 1.43 5.39 19.22
N ALA A 118 1.28 5.45 17.90
CA ALA A 118 1.51 6.66 17.12
C ALA A 118 0.55 7.80 17.50
N ILE A 119 -0.75 7.50 17.66
CA ILE A 119 -1.75 8.48 18.10
C ILE A 119 -1.35 9.07 19.45
N ARG A 120 -1.03 8.23 20.45
CA ARG A 120 -0.59 8.70 21.78
C ARG A 120 0.68 9.54 21.71
N TYR A 121 1.66 9.11 20.91
CA TYR A 121 2.91 9.85 20.71
C TYR A 121 2.64 11.25 20.13
N PHE A 122 1.79 11.36 19.12
CA PHE A 122 1.44 12.66 18.54
C PHE A 122 0.58 13.53 19.46
N GLN A 123 -0.34 12.94 20.22
CA GLN A 123 -1.14 13.66 21.22
C GLN A 123 -0.29 14.22 22.38
N SER A 124 0.87 13.62 22.66
CA SER A 124 1.83 14.18 23.63
C SER A 124 2.52 15.48 23.15
N GLY A 125 2.27 15.91 21.91
CA GLY A 125 2.97 17.02 21.26
C GLY A 125 4.21 16.62 20.48
N SER A 126 4.62 15.34 20.55
CA SER A 126 5.81 14.83 19.85
C SER A 126 5.54 14.56 18.37
N GLY A 127 6.59 14.46 17.54
CA GLY A 127 6.48 14.02 16.14
C GLY A 127 5.93 15.07 15.15
N GLY A 128 5.70 16.30 15.59
CA GLY A 128 5.39 17.45 14.73
C GLY A 128 6.66 18.16 14.22
N SER A 129 6.56 18.84 13.07
CA SER A 129 7.60 19.74 12.54
C SER A 129 7.05 20.59 11.39
N ARG A 130 7.84 21.54 10.86
CA ARG A 130 7.50 22.30 9.65
C ARG A 130 7.18 21.41 8.44
N ARG A 131 7.90 20.29 8.29
CA ARG A 131 7.74 19.33 7.19
C ARG A 131 6.50 18.46 7.38
N HIS A 132 6.38 17.85 8.56
CA HIS A 132 5.38 16.81 8.83
C HIS A 132 4.03 17.38 9.29
N GLY A 133 3.94 18.69 9.56
CA GLY A 133 2.79 19.34 10.20
C GLY A 133 2.85 19.29 11.73
N SER A 134 1.85 19.86 12.40
CA SER A 134 1.77 19.81 13.87
C SER A 134 1.49 18.38 14.37
N ALA A 135 1.91 18.09 15.60
CA ALA A 135 1.67 16.79 16.22
C ALA A 135 0.17 16.46 16.27
N ASN A 136 -0.68 17.42 16.69
CA ASN A 136 -2.14 17.25 16.69
C ASN A 136 -2.72 16.97 15.29
N SER A 137 -2.20 17.62 14.24
CA SER A 137 -2.61 17.34 12.86
C SER A 137 -2.26 15.91 12.43
N ARG A 138 -1.11 15.38 12.87
CA ARG A 138 -0.72 13.99 12.61
C ARG A 138 -1.60 13.02 13.39
N ALA A 139 -1.85 13.27 14.67
CA ALA A 139 -2.77 12.47 15.49
C ALA A 139 -4.15 12.35 14.81
N TYR A 140 -4.69 13.47 14.32
CA TYR A 140 -5.97 13.49 13.61
C TYR A 140 -5.93 12.64 12.33
N ARG A 141 -4.90 12.78 11.49
CA ARG A 141 -4.74 11.95 10.27
C ARG A 141 -4.74 10.46 10.61
N VAL A 142 -3.92 10.05 11.56
CA VAL A 142 -3.80 8.64 11.94
C VAL A 142 -5.11 8.12 12.54
N ALA A 143 -5.80 8.93 13.35
CA ALA A 143 -7.09 8.57 13.93
C ALA A 143 -8.21 8.47 12.87
N SER A 144 -8.22 9.35 11.87
CA SER A 144 -9.25 9.35 10.82
C SER A 144 -8.99 8.37 9.67
N ALA A 145 -7.88 7.62 9.71
CA ALA A 145 -7.53 6.71 8.63
C ALA A 145 -8.52 5.55 8.52
N GLY A 146 -9.00 5.31 7.29
CA GLY A 146 -10.03 4.30 6.99
C GLY A 146 -11.45 4.75 7.31
N THR A 147 -11.61 5.84 8.06
CA THR A 147 -12.86 6.59 8.10
C THR A 147 -12.89 7.44 6.84
N SER A 148 -13.27 6.85 5.70
CA SER A 148 -13.71 7.64 4.55
C SER A 148 -14.65 8.69 5.13
N ALA A 149 -14.34 9.97 4.92
CA ALA A 149 -15.33 11.02 5.16
C ALA A 149 -16.58 10.50 4.46
N ARG A 150 -17.61 10.09 5.22
CA ARG A 150 -18.93 9.86 4.65
C ARG A 150 -19.14 11.09 3.81
N THR A 151 -19.19 10.92 2.50
CA THR A 151 -19.48 12.00 1.57
C THR A 151 -20.64 12.74 2.21
N ARG A 152 -20.39 13.92 2.77
CA ARG A 152 -21.48 14.77 3.22
C ARG A 152 -22.09 15.21 1.90
N VAL A 153 -23.07 14.44 1.44
CA VAL A 153 -24.01 14.90 0.43
C VAL A 153 -24.72 16.04 1.12
N ALA A 154 -24.19 17.26 0.96
CA ALA A 154 -24.97 18.45 1.23
C ALA A 154 -26.07 18.44 0.18
N VAL A 155 -27.26 17.96 0.59
CA VAL A 155 -28.47 18.16 -0.18
C VAL A 155 -28.79 19.63 -0.05
N ARG A 156 -28.68 20.37 -1.16
CA ARG A 156 -29.16 21.75 -1.21
C ARG A 156 -30.70 21.73 -1.02
N PRO A 157 -31.31 22.81 -0.52
CA PRO A 157 -32.77 22.92 -0.41
C PRO A 157 -33.51 22.69 -1.74
N ASP A 158 -32.83 22.89 -2.87
CA ASP A 158 -33.32 22.68 -4.24
C ASP A 158 -33.22 21.22 -4.75
N GLY A 159 -32.77 20.28 -3.91
CA GLY A 159 -32.63 18.86 -4.28
C GLY A 159 -31.40 18.53 -5.13
N SER A 160 -30.59 19.52 -5.54
CA SER A 160 -29.38 19.26 -6.31
C SER A 160 -28.23 18.76 -5.42
N ARG A 161 -27.54 17.71 -5.91
CA ARG A 161 -26.37 17.13 -5.24
C ARG A 161 -25.10 17.79 -5.80
N THR A 162 -24.42 18.60 -4.99
CA THR A 162 -23.08 19.09 -5.37
C THR A 162 -22.01 18.19 -4.73
N VAL A 163 -21.27 17.44 -5.54
CA VAL A 163 -20.11 16.68 -5.06
C VAL A 163 -18.92 17.64 -4.95
N LYS A 164 -18.61 18.11 -3.74
CA LYS A 164 -17.27 18.66 -3.48
C LYS A 164 -16.28 17.50 -3.53
N ARG A 165 -15.50 17.40 -4.62
CA ARG A 165 -14.33 16.50 -4.69
C ARG A 165 -13.33 16.93 -3.62
N GLY A 166 -13.46 16.37 -2.43
CA GLY A 166 -12.32 16.19 -1.54
C GLY A 166 -11.34 15.21 -2.21
N TYR A 167 -10.04 15.42 -1.98
CA TYR A 167 -8.93 14.65 -2.53
C TYR A 167 -9.32 13.19 -2.81
N HIS A 168 -9.27 12.83 -4.09
CA HIS A 168 -9.59 11.49 -4.55
C HIS A 168 -8.76 10.48 -3.77
N ALA A 169 -9.42 9.60 -3.01
CA ALA A 169 -8.81 8.40 -2.50
C ALA A 169 -8.31 7.61 -3.72
N VAL A 170 -7.00 7.61 -3.93
CA VAL A 170 -6.38 6.72 -4.91
C VAL A 170 -6.72 5.31 -4.46
N ALA A 171 -7.51 4.59 -5.25
CA ALA A 171 -7.79 3.19 -5.02
C ALA A 171 -6.47 2.43 -5.05
N GLN A 172 -5.95 2.11 -3.87
CA GLN A 172 -4.75 1.30 -3.72
C GLN A 172 -5.17 -0.13 -4.03
N ARG A 173 -4.55 -0.72 -5.06
CA ARG A 173 -4.55 -2.18 -5.20
C ARG A 173 -3.98 -2.77 -3.90
N PRO A 174 -4.54 -3.87 -3.37
CA PRO A 174 -3.99 -4.50 -2.18
C PRO A 174 -2.55 -4.89 -2.48
N PHE A 175 -1.60 -4.20 -1.86
CA PHE A 175 -0.24 -4.70 -1.76
C PHE A 175 -0.34 -5.96 -0.89
N ASN A 176 0.20 -7.07 -1.38
CA ASN A 176 0.20 -8.32 -0.66
C ASN A 176 0.89 -8.11 0.69
N THR A 177 0.12 -8.13 1.78
CA THR A 177 0.58 -7.93 3.17
C THR A 177 1.62 -8.96 3.59
N GLY A 178 1.82 -10.02 2.81
CA GLY A 178 2.92 -10.98 2.95
C GLY A 178 4.33 -10.38 2.83
N MET A 179 4.50 -9.13 2.36
CA MET A 179 5.80 -8.44 2.33
C MET A 179 6.14 -7.65 3.60
N ILE A 180 5.16 -7.41 4.49
CA ILE A 180 5.44 -7.00 5.88
C ILE A 180 5.45 -8.29 6.70
N GLN A 181 6.38 -9.21 6.42
CA GLN A 181 6.58 -10.31 7.36
C GLN A 181 7.03 -9.72 8.70
N PRO A 182 6.41 -10.11 9.83
CA PRO A 182 6.92 -9.74 11.13
C PRO A 182 8.25 -10.49 11.32
N LEU A 183 9.37 -9.77 11.31
CA LEU A 183 10.63 -10.25 11.91
C LEU A 183 10.53 -10.40 13.44
N PHE A 184 9.35 -10.67 13.99
CA PHE A 184 9.07 -10.78 15.43
C PHE A 184 8.39 -12.11 15.81
N ARG A 185 8.88 -13.22 15.23
CA ARG A 185 8.79 -14.55 15.87
C ARG A 185 10.19 -15.10 16.13
N ARG A 186 11.00 -14.41 16.94
CA ARG A 186 12.09 -15.10 17.65
C ARG A 186 11.50 -15.76 18.88
N ARG A 187 11.37 -17.08 18.76
CA ARG A 187 11.09 -18.03 19.83
C ARG A 187 12.06 -17.73 20.99
N VAL A 188 11.53 -17.28 22.13
CA VAL A 188 12.23 -17.42 23.41
C VAL A 188 12.24 -18.92 23.66
N ARG A 189 13.39 -19.58 23.48
CA ARG A 189 13.65 -20.88 24.09
C ARG A 189 14.46 -20.56 25.35
N GLN A 190 13.81 -20.73 26.50
CA GLN A 190 14.50 -21.24 27.68
C GLN A 190 14.78 -22.73 27.45
#